data_AF-A0A5Y6M9V3-F1
#
_entry.id   AF-A0A5Y6M9V3-F1
#
_cell.length_a   1.000
_cell.length_b   1.000
_cell.length_c   1.000
_cell.angle_alpha   90.00
_cell.angle_beta   90.00
_cell.angle_gamma   90.00
#
_symmetry.space_group_name_H-M   'P 1'
#
loop_
_entity.id
_entity.type
_entity.pdbx_description
1 polymer ?
#
loop_
_entity_poly.entity_id
_entity_poly.type
_entity_poly.pdbx_seq_one_letter_code
_entity_poly.pdbx_strand_id
1 'polypeptide(L)'
;MSKSLNIIWQYIRAFVLIYACLYAGIFIASLLPITIPGSIIGMLILFILLALQILPAKWVNPGCYVLIRYMALLFVPIGVGVMQYFDLLRAQFGPVVVSCAISTLVVFVVVSWSSHLIHGERKVVGQKGLKK
;
A
#
# COMPACT_ATOMS: atom_id res chain seq x y z
N MET A 1 34.47 -13.22 10.93
CA MET A 1 33.23 -13.37 11.74
C MET A 1 32.47 -12.06 11.98
N SER A 2 33.11 -10.90 12.10
CA SER A 2 32.43 -9.61 12.36
C SER A 2 31.52 -9.09 11.23
N LYS A 3 31.80 -9.40 9.97
CA LYS A 3 30.96 -8.97 8.82
C LYS A 3 29.57 -9.59 8.81
N SER A 4 29.46 -10.90 9.06
CA SER A 4 28.16 -11.60 9.09
C SER A 4 27.28 -11.11 10.25
N LEU A 5 27.88 -10.81 11.40
CA LEU A 5 27.17 -10.29 12.57
C LEU A 5 26.53 -8.92 12.29
N ASN A 6 27.25 -8.04 11.60
CA ASN A 6 26.74 -6.72 11.21
C ASN A 6 25.55 -6.84 10.26
N ILE A 7 25.59 -7.76 9.30
CA ILE A 7 24.49 -7.97 8.36
C ILE A 7 23.23 -8.43 9.10
N ILE A 8 23.35 -9.41 9.99
CA ILE A 8 22.24 -9.91 10.81
C ILE A 8 21.63 -8.76 11.63
N TRP A 9 22.48 -7.94 12.26
CA TRP A 9 22.03 -6.76 13.00
C TRP A 9 21.26 -5.77 12.12
N GLN A 10 21.69 -5.57 10.87
CA GLN A 10 21.00 -4.70 9.91
C GLN A 10 19.61 -5.21 9.51
N TYR A 11 19.41 -6.52 9.43
CA TYR A 11 18.08 -7.09 9.19
C TYR A 11 17.20 -6.96 10.43
N ILE A 12 17.71 -7.30 11.61
CA ILE A 12 16.95 -7.22 12.86
C ILE A 12 16.45 -5.79 13.10
N ARG A 13 17.33 -4.78 13.00
CA ARG A 13 16.92 -3.38 13.15
C ARG A 13 15.82 -2.98 12.15
N ALA A 14 15.90 -3.46 10.89
CA ALA A 14 14.95 -3.12 9.86
C ALA A 14 13.57 -3.70 10.17
N PHE A 15 13.51 -4.98 10.56
CA PHE A 15 12.28 -5.63 10.97
C PHE A 15 11.67 -4.96 12.21
N VAL A 16 12.49 -4.67 13.23
CA VAL A 16 12.01 -3.99 14.45
C VAL A 16 11.39 -2.63 14.11
N LEU A 17 12.01 -1.84 13.23
CA LEU A 17 11.46 -0.54 12.82
C LEU A 17 10.12 -0.68 12.07
N ILE A 18 10.01 -1.65 11.16
CA ILE A 18 8.77 -1.90 10.41
C ILE A 18 7.65 -2.33 11.36
N TYR A 19 7.93 -3.29 12.26
CA TYR A 19 6.96 -3.76 13.24
C TYR A 19 6.60 -2.68 14.26
N ALA A 20 7.55 -1.85 14.71
CA ALA A 20 7.27 -0.73 15.59
C ALA A 20 6.29 0.27 14.96
N CYS A 21 6.47 0.60 13.68
CA CYS A 21 5.53 1.46 12.96
C CYS A 21 4.15 0.80 12.81
N LEU A 22 4.10 -0.50 12.54
CA LEU A 22 2.84 -1.26 12.48
C LEU A 22 2.10 -1.23 13.82
N TYR A 23 2.78 -1.54 14.93
CA TYR A 23 2.17 -1.54 16.25
C TYR A 23 1.75 -0.14 16.70
N ALA A 24 2.53 0.89 16.37
CA ALA A 24 2.12 2.28 16.59
C ALA A 24 0.84 2.61 15.80
N GLY A 25 0.75 2.17 14.53
CA GLY A 25 -0.45 2.34 13.71
C GLY A 25 -1.67 1.60 14.25
N ILE A 26 -1.51 0.38 14.76
CA ILE A 26 -2.58 -0.39 15.41
C ILE A 26 -3.03 0.29 16.71
N PHE A 27 -2.08 0.77 17.51
CA PHE A 27 -2.39 1.51 18.73
C PHE A 27 -3.18 2.78 18.42
N ILE A 28 -2.72 3.59 17.46
CA ILE A 28 -3.44 4.79 17.02
C ILE A 28 -4.82 4.44 16.45
N ALA A 29 -4.95 3.39 15.64
CA ALA A 29 -6.23 2.94 15.12
C ALA A 29 -7.21 2.54 16.25
N SER A 30 -6.72 1.95 17.34
CA SER A 30 -7.56 1.59 18.49
C SER A 30 -8.07 2.78 19.30
N LEU A 31 -7.36 3.92 19.26
CA LEU A 31 -7.78 5.17 19.91
C LEU A 31 -8.74 5.99 19.05
N LEU A 32 -8.71 5.80 17.73
CA LEU A 32 -9.51 6.56 16.80
C LEU A 32 -10.85 5.85 16.51
N PRO A 33 -11.99 6.58 16.44
CA PRO A 33 -13.30 6.00 16.15
C PRO A 33 -13.53 5.70 14.65
N ILE A 34 -12.47 5.71 13.82
CA ILE A 34 -12.57 5.51 12.36
C ILE A 34 -12.15 4.09 11.97
N THR A 35 -12.81 3.51 10.96
CA THR A 35 -12.58 2.14 10.45
C THR A 35 -11.37 2.05 9.52
N ILE A 36 -10.26 2.72 9.83
CA ILE A 36 -9.02 2.59 9.05
C ILE A 36 -8.17 1.46 9.64
N PRO A 37 -7.76 0.46 8.84
CA PRO A 37 -6.85 -0.58 9.29
C PRO A 37 -5.56 0.02 9.85
N GLY A 38 -5.14 -0.44 11.03
CA GLY A 38 -3.91 0.03 11.68
C GLY A 38 -2.65 -0.17 10.82
N SER A 39 -2.65 -1.14 9.90
CA SER A 39 -1.57 -1.32 8.91
C SER A 39 -1.41 -0.14 7.96
N ILE A 40 -2.51 0.50 7.52
CA ILE A 40 -2.46 1.70 6.68
C ILE A 40 -1.86 2.86 7.46
N ILE A 41 -2.30 3.05 8.71
CA ILE A 41 -1.75 4.09 9.59
C ILE A 41 -0.26 3.85 9.85
N GLY A 42 0.14 2.60 10.10
CA GLY A 42 1.55 2.23 10.27
C GLY A 42 2.41 2.52 9.04
N MET A 43 1.88 2.29 7.83
CA MET A 43 2.55 2.69 6.58
C MET A 43 2.71 4.20 6.46
N LEU A 44 1.68 4.98 6.82
CA LEU A 44 1.74 6.45 6.81
C LEU A 44 2.76 6.98 7.82
N ILE A 45 2.81 6.41 9.02
CA ILE A 45 3.81 6.76 10.05
C ILE A 45 5.22 6.51 9.51
N LEU A 46 5.47 5.32 8.96
CA LEU A 46 6.75 4.97 8.36
C LEU A 46 7.11 5.92 7.20
N PHE A 47 6.14 6.25 6.35
CA PHE A 47 6.31 7.22 5.26
C PHE A 47 6.71 8.60 5.78
N ILE A 48 6.05 9.13 6.81
CA ILE A 48 6.36 10.43 7.42
C ILE A 48 7.77 10.42 8.03
N LEU A 49 8.15 9.36 8.75
CA LEU A 49 9.48 9.18 9.32
C LEU A 49 10.59 9.18 8.25
N LEU A 50 10.32 8.55 7.10
CA LEU A 50 11.23 8.56 5.96
C LEU A 50 11.26 9.93 5.26
N ALA A 51 10.10 10.56 5.07
CA ALA A 51 9.97 11.86 4.41
C ALA A 51 10.67 12.98 5.18
N LEU A 52 10.58 12.96 6.52
CA LEU A 52 11.28 13.87 7.41
C LEU A 52 12.79 13.55 7.56
N GLN A 53 13.28 12.49 6.89
CA GLN A 53 14.64 11.96 6.99
C GLN A 53 15.10 11.61 8.42
N ILE A 54 14.19 11.54 9.39
CA ILE A 54 14.47 11.04 10.75
C ILE A 54 14.92 9.59 10.66
N LEU A 55 14.29 8.81 9.77
CA LEU A 55 14.63 7.43 9.50
C LEU A 55 15.26 7.29 8.12
N PRO A 56 16.60 7.14 8.01
CA PRO A 56 17.25 7.01 6.71
C PRO A 56 16.86 5.68 6.05
N ALA A 57 16.43 5.71 4.79
CA ALA A 57 15.90 4.55 4.06
C ALA A 57 16.84 3.32 4.09
N LYS A 58 18.16 3.54 4.10
CA LYS A 58 19.19 2.50 4.25
C LYS A 58 19.03 1.61 5.49
N TRP A 59 18.33 2.06 6.53
CA TRP A 59 18.09 1.27 7.74
C TRP A 59 16.96 0.26 7.58
N VAL A 60 15.96 0.57 6.75
CA VAL A 60 14.74 -0.24 6.59
C VAL A 60 14.77 -1.08 5.31
N ASN A 61 15.45 -0.59 4.27
CA ASN A 61 15.63 -1.26 2.98
C ASN A 61 15.92 -2.79 3.04
N PRO A 62 16.88 -3.29 3.84
CA PRO A 62 17.17 -4.72 3.87
C PRO A 62 15.97 -5.56 4.33
N GLY A 63 15.20 -5.08 5.34
CA GLY A 63 13.98 -5.75 5.80
C GLY A 63 12.86 -5.70 4.77
N CYS A 64 12.62 -4.53 4.17
CA CYS A 64 11.61 -4.36 3.12
C CYS A 64 11.87 -5.27 1.91
N TYR A 65 13.13 -5.37 1.46
CA TYR A 65 13.48 -6.19 0.30
C TYR A 65 13.11 -7.66 0.51
N VAL A 66 13.37 -8.21 1.70
CA VAL A 66 13.01 -9.60 2.03
C VAL A 66 11.50 -9.79 2.04
N LEU A 67 10.76 -8.89 2.70
CA LEU A 67 9.29 -8.95 2.77
C LEU A 67 8.65 -8.87 1.38
N ILE A 68 9.13 -7.97 0.52
CA ILE A 68 8.62 -7.80 -0.84
C ILE A 68 8.98 -9.03 -1.71
N ARG A 69 10.23 -9.50 -1.62
CA ARG A 69 10.70 -10.67 -2.38
C ARG A 69 9.87 -11.93 -2.11
N TYR A 70 9.43 -12.10 -0.87
CA TYR A 70 8.62 -13.26 -0.45
C TYR A 70 7.14 -12.92 -0.25
N MET A 71 6.64 -11.79 -0.76
CA MET A 71 5.24 -11.37 -0.49
C MET A 71 4.23 -12.41 -0.96
N ALA A 72 4.49 -13.07 -2.10
CA ALA A 72 3.62 -14.11 -2.63
C ALA A 72 3.47 -15.29 -1.64
N LEU A 73 4.57 -15.70 -0.98
CA LEU A 73 4.52 -16.73 0.07
C LEU A 73 3.77 -16.24 1.30
N LEU A 74 3.95 -14.97 1.69
CA LEU A 74 3.23 -14.37 2.83
C LEU A 74 1.72 -14.24 2.58
N PHE A 75 1.27 -14.20 1.32
CA PHE A 75 -0.14 -14.22 0.97
C PHE A 75 -0.79 -15.60 1.04
N VAL A 76 -0.02 -16.69 0.98
CA VAL A 76 -0.57 -18.06 1.02
C VAL A 76 -1.36 -18.34 2.31
N PRO A 77 -0.83 -18.08 3.53
CA PRO A 77 -1.58 -18.28 4.77
C PRO A 77 -2.88 -17.46 4.83
N ILE A 78 -2.85 -16.23 4.32
CA ILE A 78 -4.01 -15.34 4.28
C ILE A 78 -5.08 -15.95 3.35
N GLY A 79 -4.68 -16.43 2.17
CA GLY A 79 -5.57 -17.10 1.22
C GLY A 79 -6.17 -18.39 1.78
N VAL A 80 -5.38 -19.20 2.49
CA VAL A 80 -5.89 -20.42 3.16
C VAL A 80 -6.89 -20.07 4.26
N GLY A 81 -6.68 -18.97 5.00
CA GLY A 81 -7.66 -18.48 5.97
C GLY A 81 -9.01 -18.12 5.33
N VAL A 82 -9.00 -17.53 4.13
CA VAL A 82 -10.23 -17.22 3.38
C VAL A 82 -10.99 -18.48 2.96
N MET A 83 -10.29 -19.61 2.72
CA MET A 83 -10.94 -20.89 2.37
C MET A 83 -11.84 -21.43 3.48
N GLN A 84 -11.69 -20.98 4.74
CA GLN A 84 -12.62 -21.33 5.82
C GLN A 84 -14.05 -20.79 5.57
N TYR A 85 -14.20 -19.77 4.70
CA TYR A 85 -15.48 -19.17 4.33
C TYR A 85 -15.87 -19.48 2.88
N PHE A 86 -15.34 -20.56 2.31
CA PHE A 86 -15.52 -20.89 0.89
C PHE A 86 -16.99 -21.05 0.48
N ASP A 87 -17.81 -21.69 1.31
CA ASP A 87 -19.25 -21.87 1.01
C ASP A 87 -20.00 -20.53 0.93
N LEU A 88 -19.67 -19.58 1.82
CA LEU A 88 -20.26 -18.24 1.80
C LEU A 88 -19.80 -17.46 0.56
N LEU A 89 -18.52 -17.56 0.21
CA LEU A 89 -17.98 -16.94 -1.00
C LEU A 89 -18.61 -17.51 -2.27
N ARG A 90 -18.86 -18.82 -2.31
CA ARG A 90 -19.54 -19.48 -3.43
C ARG A 90 -20.98 -19.00 -3.55
N ALA A 91 -21.71 -18.90 -2.44
CA ALA A 91 -23.08 -18.40 -2.43
C ALA A 91 -23.18 -16.93 -2.89
N GLN A 92 -22.19 -16.11 -2.55
CA GLN A 92 -22.16 -14.67 -2.86
C GLN A 92 -21.25 -14.30 -4.05
N PHE A 93 -20.79 -15.29 -4.82
CA PHE A 93 -19.81 -15.06 -5.87
C PHE A 93 -20.30 -14.06 -6.93
N GLY A 94 -21.57 -14.20 -7.35
CA GLY A 94 -22.20 -13.29 -8.31
C GLY A 94 -22.20 -11.83 -7.83
N PRO A 95 -22.84 -11.52 -6.67
CA PRO A 95 -22.82 -10.18 -6.10
C PRO A 95 -21.41 -9.60 -5.89
N VAL A 96 -20.44 -10.41 -5.45
CA VAL A 96 -19.05 -9.96 -5.25
C VAL A 96 -18.41 -9.55 -6.58
N VAL A 97 -18.47 -10.42 -7.60
CA VAL A 97 -17.85 -10.11 -8.90
C VAL A 97 -18.51 -8.91 -9.57
N VAL A 98 -19.85 -8.84 -9.54
CA VAL A 98 -20.61 -7.73 -10.15
C VAL A 98 -20.30 -6.42 -9.43
N SER A 99 -20.30 -6.39 -8.10
CA SER A 99 -19.99 -5.18 -7.33
C SER A 99 -18.54 -4.71 -7.54
N CYS A 100 -17.57 -5.62 -7.59
CA CYS A 100 -16.17 -5.30 -7.91
C CYS A 100 -16.02 -4.73 -9.33
N ALA A 101 -16.64 -5.35 -10.33
CA ALA A 101 -16.55 -4.90 -11.72
C ALA A 101 -17.20 -3.53 -11.91
N ILE A 102 -18.43 -3.36 -11.41
CA ILE A 102 -19.17 -2.09 -11.52
C ILE A 102 -18.45 -0.99 -10.75
N SER A 103 -18.02 -1.23 -9.50
CA SER A 103 -17.29 -0.21 -8.72
C SER A 103 -15.99 0.22 -9.40
N THR A 104 -15.24 -0.71 -10.00
CA THR A 104 -14.03 -0.38 -10.76
C THR A 104 -14.33 0.49 -11.97
N LEU A 105 -15.36 0.15 -12.76
CA LEU A 105 -15.79 0.96 -13.91
C LEU A 105 -16.25 2.36 -13.49
N VAL A 106 -17.06 2.45 -12.43
CA VAL A 106 -17.53 3.73 -11.88
C VAL A 106 -16.35 4.58 -11.41
N VAL A 107 -15.40 4.02 -10.67
CA VAL A 107 -14.19 4.73 -10.25
C VAL A 107 -13.40 5.23 -11.46
N PHE A 108 -13.22 4.42 -12.50
CA PHE A 108 -12.55 4.86 -13.73
C PHE A 108 -13.26 6.01 -14.44
N VAL A 109 -14.59 5.95 -14.57
CA VAL A 109 -15.37 7.03 -15.19
C VAL A 109 -15.26 8.31 -14.35
N VAL A 110 -15.43 8.22 -13.03
CA VAL A 110 -15.37 9.38 -12.14
C VAL A 110 -13.98 10.01 -12.12
N VAL A 111 -12.93 9.20 -12.04
CA VAL A 111 -11.53 9.68 -12.06
C VAL A 111 -11.19 10.29 -13.42
N SER A 112 -11.60 9.65 -14.52
CA SER A 112 -11.37 10.16 -15.87
C SER A 112 -12.10 11.49 -16.09
N TRP A 113 -13.36 11.59 -15.67
CA TRP A 113 -14.15 12.82 -15.73
C TRP A 113 -13.55 13.95 -14.87
N SER A 114 -13.20 13.64 -13.62
CA SER A 114 -12.56 14.61 -12.71
C SER A 114 -11.22 15.09 -13.28
N SER A 115 -10.43 14.18 -13.84
CA SER A 115 -9.16 14.51 -14.48
C SER A 115 -9.38 15.38 -15.73
N HIS A 116 -10.38 15.08 -16.54
CA HIS A 116 -10.74 15.86 -17.72
C HIS A 116 -11.23 17.26 -17.35
N LEU A 117 -11.99 17.41 -16.27
CA LEU A 117 -12.43 18.72 -15.79
C LEU A 117 -11.24 19.58 -15.30
N ILE A 118 -10.27 18.95 -14.61
CA ILE A 118 -9.06 19.64 -14.11
C ILE A 118 -8.06 19.95 -15.23
N HIS A 119 -7.99 19.13 -16.28
CA HIS A 119 -7.06 19.31 -17.41
C HIS A 119 -7.69 19.89 -18.68
N GLY A 120 -9.01 20.12 -18.70
CA GLY A 120 -9.81 20.52 -19.86
C GLY A 120 -9.52 21.91 -20.42
N GLU A 121 -8.64 22.69 -19.79
CA GLU A 121 -8.20 24.01 -20.28
C GLU A 121 -6.67 24.22 -20.26
N ARG A 122 -5.87 23.19 -20.58
CA ARG A 122 -4.51 23.47 -21.08
C ARG A 122 -4.46 23.28 -22.58
N LYS A 123 -4.79 24.35 -23.31
CA LYS A 123 -4.24 24.53 -24.66
C LYS A 123 -2.73 24.35 -24.54
N VAL A 124 -2.21 23.30 -25.17
CA VAL A 124 -0.77 23.04 -25.23
C VAL A 124 -0.10 24.31 -25.78
N VAL A 125 0.63 25.01 -24.91
CA VAL A 125 1.37 26.23 -25.28
C VAL A 125 2.43 25.80 -26.28
N GLY A 126 2.17 25.99 -27.58
CA GLY A 126 3.11 25.63 -28.64
C GLY A 126 2.56 25.49 -30.06
N GLN A 127 1.23 25.36 -30.28
CA GLN A 127 0.69 25.08 -31.62
C GLN A 127 0.12 26.30 -32.37
N LYS A 128 0.70 27.49 -32.20
CA LYS A 128 0.48 28.65 -33.09
C LYS A 128 1.75 28.93 -33.87
N GLY A 129 2.03 28.13 -34.89
CA GLY A 129 3.22 28.37 -35.70
C GLY A 129 3.60 27.34 -36.74
N LEU A 130 2.67 26.54 -37.31
CA LEU A 130 2.99 25.81 -38.55
C LEU A 130 1.74 25.36 -39.31
N LYS A 131 1.16 26.26 -40.10
CA LYS A 131 0.80 26.04 -41.51
C LYS A 131 -0.01 27.24 -41.99
N LYS A 132 0.73 28.16 -42.61
CA LYS A 132 0.23 29.01 -43.68
C LYS A 132 0.27 28.19 -44.97
#